data_AF-A0A6V7NXI6-F1
#
_entry.id   AF-A0A6V7NXI6-F1
#
_cell.length_a   1.000
_cell.length_b   1.000
_cell.length_c   1.000
_cell.angle_alpha   90.00
_cell.angle_beta   90.00
_cell.angle_gamma   90.00
#
_symmetry.space_group_name_H-M   'P 1'
#
loop_
_entity.id
_entity.type
_entity.pdbx_description
1 polymer ?
#
loop_
_entity_poly.entity_id
_entity_poly.type
_entity_poly.pdbx_seq_one_letter_code
_entity_poly.pdbx_strand_id
1 'polypeptide(L)'
;MEVRLLKRKEAALLQKEKQMRDAIQTKKNDKDEEVAALRQQVQAARDEAAAAAEQLREAESEAKALHSMTQRMILTEEEKEEVVFKRCWLARFWGLAVRYGKCFLFDELPAMLLFHYCVFYIAGIYPDIAASKHEHWSSLAPLPFEVVTSAGQIAKEEASSKGNEVSKERNKLVSDFNEITGKGNIESMLSVEKGLRELASLKVEDAVVLALAQHQRLSLLREYASDYKLGDPKFMEALELSKEEAEDVLFKQSWLVYFWGRAKQHGVEEEIAEERSQFWIDHLGQQPSLHDAIDVERGLIELKKLGIEHLLWEASRRDVDTN
;
A
#
# COMPACT_ATOMS: atom_id res chain seq x y z
N MET A 1 -100.14 -43.45 -43.43
CA MET A 1 -99.75 -42.86 -42.11
C MET A 1 -98.22 -42.89 -41.90
N GLU A 2 -97.53 -43.87 -42.48
CA GLU A 2 -96.08 -44.13 -42.32
C GLU A 2 -95.15 -43.06 -42.93
N VAL A 3 -95.48 -42.50 -44.10
CA VAL A 3 -94.64 -41.47 -44.76
C VAL A 3 -94.49 -40.20 -43.91
N ARG A 4 -95.54 -39.80 -43.18
CA ARG A 4 -95.47 -38.65 -42.25
C ARG A 4 -94.60 -38.95 -41.03
N LEU A 5 -94.54 -40.20 -40.63
CA LEU A 5 -93.79 -40.66 -39.46
C LEU A 5 -92.29 -40.79 -39.80
N LEU A 6 -91.97 -41.24 -41.01
CA LEU A 6 -90.61 -41.24 -41.57
C LEU A 6 -90.05 -39.83 -41.73
N LYS A 7 -90.81 -38.90 -42.34
CA LYS A 7 -90.40 -37.49 -42.46
C LYS A 7 -90.12 -36.82 -41.12
N ARG A 8 -90.90 -37.15 -40.07
CA ARG A 8 -90.66 -36.67 -38.71
C ARG A 8 -89.39 -37.27 -38.09
N LYS A 9 -89.10 -38.55 -38.33
CA LYS A 9 -87.86 -39.21 -37.87
C LYS A 9 -86.62 -38.65 -38.57
N GLU A 10 -86.71 -38.39 -39.86
CA GLU A 10 -85.64 -37.78 -40.66
C GLU A 10 -85.34 -36.34 -40.22
N ALA A 11 -86.39 -35.53 -40.02
CA ALA A 11 -86.25 -34.18 -39.47
C ALA A 11 -85.63 -34.18 -38.05
N ALA A 12 -86.00 -35.15 -37.20
CA ALA A 12 -85.41 -35.29 -35.88
C ALA A 12 -83.93 -35.74 -35.90
N LEU A 13 -83.54 -36.58 -36.87
CA LEU A 13 -82.14 -36.97 -37.09
C LEU A 13 -81.30 -35.80 -37.58
N LEU A 14 -81.77 -35.05 -38.59
CA LEU A 14 -81.10 -33.85 -39.07
C LEU A 14 -80.95 -32.79 -37.97
N GLN A 15 -81.96 -32.64 -37.12
CA GLN A 15 -81.89 -31.76 -35.97
C GLN A 15 -80.82 -32.21 -34.97
N LYS A 16 -80.74 -33.50 -34.64
CA LYS A 16 -79.70 -34.04 -33.75
C LYS A 16 -78.30 -33.91 -34.34
N GLU A 17 -78.13 -34.15 -35.65
CA GLU A 17 -76.85 -33.99 -36.34
C GLU A 17 -76.40 -32.53 -36.35
N LYS A 18 -77.33 -31.58 -36.56
CA LYS A 18 -77.05 -30.15 -36.44
C LYS A 18 -76.65 -29.78 -35.02
N GLN A 19 -77.41 -30.20 -34.01
CA GLN A 19 -77.08 -29.97 -32.60
C GLN A 19 -75.72 -30.54 -32.21
N MET A 20 -75.37 -31.72 -32.73
CA MET A 20 -74.07 -32.34 -32.48
C MET A 20 -72.94 -31.55 -33.15
N ARG A 21 -73.11 -31.09 -34.39
CA ARG A 21 -72.14 -30.24 -35.08
C ARG A 21 -71.94 -28.90 -34.37
N ASP A 22 -73.03 -28.26 -33.97
CA ASP A 22 -73.00 -26.99 -33.24
C ASP A 22 -72.28 -27.18 -31.89
N ALA A 23 -72.57 -28.26 -31.16
CA ALA A 23 -71.91 -28.59 -29.88
C ALA A 23 -70.41 -28.96 -30.02
N ILE A 24 -70.02 -29.58 -31.14
CA ILE A 24 -68.60 -29.85 -31.45
C ILE A 24 -67.88 -28.54 -31.78
N GLN A 25 -68.52 -27.67 -32.56
CA GLN A 25 -67.94 -26.39 -32.97
C GLN A 25 -67.78 -25.44 -31.78
N THR A 26 -68.77 -25.36 -30.88
CA THR A 26 -68.64 -24.53 -29.66
C THR A 26 -67.53 -25.04 -28.77
N LYS A 27 -67.49 -26.35 -28.46
CA LYS A 27 -66.39 -26.95 -27.68
C LYS A 27 -65.01 -26.77 -28.31
N LYS A 28 -64.93 -26.72 -29.63
CA LYS A 28 -63.68 -26.45 -30.34
C LYS A 28 -63.28 -24.98 -30.20
N ASN A 29 -64.21 -24.06 -30.40
CA ASN A 29 -63.96 -22.62 -30.24
C ASN A 29 -63.55 -22.29 -28.80
N ASP A 30 -64.24 -22.84 -27.78
CA ASP A 30 -63.91 -22.62 -26.36
C ASP A 30 -62.48 -23.10 -26.05
N LYS A 31 -62.08 -24.26 -26.60
CA LYS A 31 -60.71 -24.78 -26.47
C LYS A 31 -59.68 -23.94 -27.21
N ASP A 32 -60.01 -23.45 -28.41
CA ASP A 32 -59.13 -22.60 -29.21
C ASP A 32 -58.91 -21.24 -28.51
N GLU A 33 -59.93 -20.70 -27.85
CA GLU A 33 -59.86 -19.50 -27.00
C GLU A 33 -59.02 -19.72 -25.74
N GLU A 34 -59.22 -20.85 -25.03
CA GLU A 34 -58.43 -21.22 -23.85
C GLU A 34 -56.95 -21.43 -24.22
N VAL A 35 -56.68 -22.11 -25.35
CA VAL A 35 -55.32 -22.30 -25.86
C VAL A 35 -54.69 -20.97 -26.28
N ALA A 36 -55.46 -20.05 -26.88
CA ALA A 36 -54.97 -18.71 -27.22
C ALA A 36 -54.62 -17.90 -25.97
N ALA A 37 -55.49 -17.93 -24.94
CA ALA A 37 -55.25 -17.25 -23.66
C ALA A 37 -54.01 -17.81 -22.95
N LEU A 38 -53.86 -19.14 -22.88
CA LEU A 38 -52.68 -19.79 -22.31
C LEU A 38 -51.40 -19.44 -23.06
N ARG A 39 -51.44 -19.40 -24.40
CA ARG A 39 -50.28 -18.98 -25.22
C ARG A 39 -49.87 -17.54 -24.94
N GLN A 40 -50.84 -16.64 -24.80
CA GLN A 40 -50.58 -15.25 -24.46
C GLN A 40 -49.94 -15.12 -23.08
N GLN A 41 -50.45 -15.86 -22.08
CA GLN A 41 -49.86 -15.88 -20.74
C GLN A 41 -48.43 -16.44 -20.74
N VAL A 42 -48.18 -17.52 -21.49
CA VAL A 42 -46.82 -18.09 -21.64
C VAL A 42 -45.88 -17.09 -22.30
N GLN A 43 -46.34 -16.34 -23.31
CA GLN A 43 -45.53 -15.33 -23.97
C GLN A 43 -45.22 -14.16 -23.03
N ALA A 44 -46.23 -13.66 -22.30
CA ALA A 44 -46.03 -12.61 -21.30
C ALA A 44 -45.04 -13.04 -20.21
N ALA A 45 -45.21 -14.25 -19.65
CA ALA A 45 -44.29 -14.79 -18.66
C ALA A 45 -42.87 -15.00 -19.21
N ARG A 46 -42.73 -15.32 -20.50
CA ARG A 46 -41.43 -15.46 -21.17
C ARG A 46 -40.74 -14.11 -21.36
N ASP A 47 -41.49 -13.08 -21.75
CA ASP A 47 -40.96 -11.73 -21.92
C ASP A 47 -40.56 -11.12 -20.57
N GLU A 48 -41.36 -11.35 -19.52
CA GLU A 48 -41.03 -10.99 -18.14
C GLU A 48 -39.78 -11.73 -17.65
N ALA A 49 -39.66 -13.04 -17.92
CA ALA A 49 -38.48 -13.81 -17.57
C ALA A 49 -37.22 -13.33 -18.31
N ALA A 50 -37.35 -12.93 -19.58
CA ALA A 50 -36.24 -12.36 -20.36
C ALA A 50 -35.81 -10.99 -19.81
N ALA A 51 -36.76 -10.13 -19.44
CA ALA A 51 -36.46 -8.84 -18.80
C ALA A 51 -35.77 -9.02 -17.44
N ALA A 52 -36.24 -9.97 -16.62
CA ALA A 52 -35.62 -10.30 -15.34
C ALA A 52 -34.20 -10.86 -15.50
N ALA A 53 -33.97 -11.70 -16.52
CA ALA A 53 -32.64 -12.25 -16.81
C ALA A 53 -31.65 -11.15 -17.22
N GLU A 54 -32.10 -10.16 -18.00
CA GLU A 54 -31.24 -9.04 -18.40
C GLU A 54 -30.91 -8.13 -17.20
N GLN A 55 -31.90 -7.83 -16.34
CA GLN A 55 -31.66 -7.09 -15.10
C GLN A 55 -30.68 -7.80 -14.17
N LEU A 56 -30.78 -9.13 -14.06
CA LEU A 56 -29.84 -9.93 -13.28
C LEU A 56 -28.42 -9.82 -13.86
N ARG A 57 -28.28 -9.93 -15.19
CA ARG A 57 -26.98 -9.82 -15.87
C ARG A 57 -26.34 -8.44 -15.67
N GLU A 58 -27.15 -7.38 -15.72
CA GLU A 58 -26.71 -6.01 -15.45
C GLU A 58 -26.27 -5.85 -13.99
N ALA A 59 -27.11 -6.26 -13.03
CA ALA A 59 -26.79 -6.22 -11.61
C ALA A 59 -25.54 -7.07 -11.25
N GLU A 60 -25.35 -8.23 -11.88
CA GLU A 60 -24.13 -9.03 -11.73
C GLU A 60 -22.89 -8.31 -12.28
N SER A 61 -23.02 -7.60 -13.40
CA SER A 61 -21.92 -6.82 -13.96
C SER A 61 -21.55 -5.62 -13.07
N GLU A 62 -22.54 -4.96 -12.47
CA GLU A 62 -22.34 -3.89 -11.49
C GLU A 62 -21.72 -4.42 -10.19
N ALA A 63 -22.19 -5.57 -9.70
CA ALA A 63 -21.63 -6.21 -8.52
C ALA A 63 -20.16 -6.60 -8.72
N LYS A 64 -19.82 -7.13 -9.90
CA LYS A 64 -18.42 -7.42 -10.29
C LYS A 64 -17.58 -6.15 -10.36
N ALA A 65 -18.12 -5.07 -10.94
CA ALA A 65 -17.42 -3.78 -11.00
C ALA A 65 -17.17 -3.20 -9.59
N LEU A 66 -18.17 -3.25 -8.71
CA LEU A 66 -18.06 -2.80 -7.33
C LEU A 66 -17.08 -3.66 -6.53
N HIS A 67 -17.07 -4.98 -6.76
CA HIS A 67 -16.11 -5.89 -6.14
C HIS A 67 -14.68 -5.56 -6.54
N SER A 68 -14.41 -5.38 -7.85
CA SER A 68 -13.11 -4.95 -8.36
C SER A 68 -12.69 -3.58 -7.79
N MET A 69 -13.60 -2.60 -7.71
CA MET A 69 -13.33 -1.32 -7.05
C MET A 69 -12.97 -1.50 -5.57
N THR A 70 -13.71 -2.32 -4.83
CA THR A 70 -13.48 -2.57 -3.40
C THR A 70 -12.15 -3.28 -3.17
N GLN A 71 -11.81 -4.26 -4.00
CA GLN A 71 -10.55 -4.99 -3.94
C GLN A 71 -9.34 -4.06 -4.20
N ARG A 72 -9.48 -3.09 -5.10
CA ARG A 72 -8.46 -2.04 -5.32
C ARG A 72 -8.28 -1.09 -4.14
N MET A 73 -9.25 -0.99 -3.22
CA MET A 73 -9.13 -0.19 -1.99
C MET A 73 -8.46 -0.93 -0.84
N ILE A 74 -8.29 -2.26 -0.96
CA ILE A 74 -7.59 -3.09 0.02
C ILE A 74 -6.10 -3.09 -0.36
N LEU A 75 -5.25 -2.84 0.62
CA LEU A 75 -3.80 -2.93 0.43
C LEU A 75 -3.37 -4.40 0.39
N THR A 76 -2.48 -4.74 -0.54
CA THR A 76 -1.77 -6.02 -0.56
C THR A 76 -0.83 -6.12 0.65
N GLU A 77 -0.33 -7.31 0.98
CA GLU A 77 0.64 -7.45 2.08
C GLU A 77 1.92 -6.63 1.81
N GLU A 78 2.37 -6.59 0.56
CA GLU A 78 3.52 -5.81 0.15
C GLU A 78 3.29 -4.29 0.29
N GLU A 79 2.10 -3.81 -0.05
CA GLU A 79 1.75 -2.39 0.14
C GLU A 79 1.63 -2.04 1.62
N LYS A 80 1.18 -2.97 2.47
CA LYS A 80 1.17 -2.78 3.92
C LYS A 80 2.59 -2.72 4.48
N GLU A 81 3.49 -3.57 4.01
CA GLU A 81 4.92 -3.50 4.34
C GLU A 81 5.49 -2.10 4.03
N GLU A 82 5.22 -1.59 2.84
CA GLU A 82 5.68 -0.27 2.42
C GLU A 82 5.10 0.85 3.31
N VAL A 83 3.81 0.78 3.67
CA VAL A 83 3.19 1.70 4.63
C VAL A 83 3.93 1.68 5.96
N VAL A 84 4.26 0.50 6.49
CA VAL A 84 5.01 0.35 7.75
C VAL A 84 6.41 0.94 7.63
N PHE A 85 7.13 0.67 6.55
CA PHE A 85 8.45 1.24 6.28
C PHE A 85 8.41 2.76 6.29
N LYS A 86 7.51 3.36 5.53
CA LYS A 86 7.36 4.81 5.43
C LYS A 86 6.93 5.45 6.76
N ARG A 87 6.12 4.77 7.58
CA ARG A 87 5.85 5.19 8.98
C ARG A 87 7.12 5.17 9.83
N CYS A 88 7.96 4.16 9.70
CA CYS A 88 9.22 4.07 10.43
C CYS A 88 10.17 5.21 10.05
N TRP A 89 10.26 5.54 8.76
CA TRP A 89 11.00 6.69 8.25
C TRP A 89 10.51 7.99 8.91
N LEU A 90 9.20 8.25 8.84
CA LEU A 90 8.59 9.42 9.47
C LEU A 90 8.86 9.48 10.98
N ALA A 91 8.63 8.39 11.70
CA ALA A 91 8.85 8.31 13.15
C ALA A 91 10.30 8.61 13.52
N ARG A 92 11.26 8.02 12.79
CA ARG A 92 12.70 8.23 13.01
C ARG A 92 13.11 9.67 12.74
N PHE A 93 12.82 10.22 11.57
CA PHE A 93 13.28 11.56 11.20
C PHE A 93 12.63 12.66 12.03
N TRP A 94 11.33 12.54 12.34
CA TRP A 94 10.70 13.46 13.29
C TRP A 94 11.30 13.33 14.71
N GLY A 95 11.63 12.10 15.14
CA GLY A 95 12.31 11.87 16.43
C GLY A 95 13.70 12.48 16.51
N LEU A 96 14.51 12.32 15.45
CA LEU A 96 15.82 12.95 15.34
C LEU A 96 15.69 14.48 15.30
N ALA A 97 14.70 15.02 14.58
CA ALA A 97 14.42 16.45 14.57
C ALA A 97 14.06 17.00 15.97
N VAL A 98 13.29 16.25 16.78
CA VAL A 98 13.04 16.62 18.19
C VAL A 98 14.33 16.62 19.00
N ARG A 99 15.17 15.59 18.83
CA ARG A 99 16.41 15.44 19.60
C ARG A 99 17.38 16.57 19.29
N TYR A 100 17.68 16.80 18.02
CA TYR A 100 18.64 17.83 17.60
C TYR A 100 18.06 19.24 17.67
N GLY A 101 16.76 19.43 17.48
CA GLY A 101 16.11 20.73 17.69
C GLY A 101 16.25 21.25 19.12
N LYS A 102 16.34 20.35 20.12
CA LYS A 102 16.60 20.73 21.52
C LYS A 102 18.07 21.05 21.79
N CYS A 103 19.01 20.36 21.15
CA CYS A 103 20.45 20.53 21.38
C CYS A 103 20.93 21.94 21.05
N PHE A 104 20.39 22.58 20.02
CA PHE A 104 20.85 23.91 19.62
C PHE A 104 20.14 25.10 20.30
N LEU A 105 19.03 24.86 21.00
CA LEU A 105 18.30 25.93 21.72
C LEU A 105 18.97 26.31 23.04
N PHE A 106 19.87 25.48 23.57
CA PHE A 106 20.40 25.63 24.94
C PHE A 106 21.84 26.13 25.03
N ASP A 107 22.61 26.20 23.93
CA ASP A 107 24.05 26.36 24.07
C ASP A 107 24.62 27.79 24.05
N GLU A 108 24.01 28.86 23.50
CA GLU A 108 24.57 30.22 23.72
C GLU A 108 23.57 31.40 23.70
N LEU A 109 23.63 32.18 24.80
CA LEU A 109 23.23 33.59 25.02
C LEU A 109 21.79 34.06 24.66
N PRO A 110 21.03 34.69 25.60
CA PRO A 110 19.62 35.07 25.42
C PRO A 110 19.32 36.07 24.28
N ALA A 111 20.28 36.89 23.86
CA ALA A 111 20.07 37.87 22.78
C ALA A 111 20.20 37.25 21.38
N MET A 112 20.80 36.07 21.26
CA MET A 112 20.95 35.33 20.00
C MET A 112 19.76 34.41 19.71
N LEU A 113 18.82 34.26 20.66
CA LEU A 113 17.67 33.37 20.55
C LEU A 113 16.82 33.64 19.30
N LEU A 114 16.54 34.89 18.91
CA LEU A 114 15.78 35.18 17.68
C LEU A 114 16.55 34.85 16.40
N PHE A 115 17.88 35.03 16.41
CA PHE A 115 18.73 34.75 15.25
C PHE A 115 18.91 33.22 15.09
N HIS A 116 19.14 32.50 16.19
CA HIS A 116 19.15 31.04 16.19
C HIS A 116 17.77 30.46 15.88
N TYR A 117 16.67 30.98 16.43
CA TYR A 117 15.32 30.51 16.08
C TYR A 117 15.04 30.68 14.58
N CYS A 118 15.44 31.81 13.99
CA CYS A 118 15.37 32.00 12.54
C CYS A 118 16.29 31.03 11.80
N VAL A 119 17.55 30.84 12.21
CA VAL A 119 18.49 29.93 11.56
C VAL A 119 18.02 28.47 11.65
N PHE A 120 17.38 28.05 12.75
CA PHE A 120 16.80 26.71 12.91
C PHE A 120 15.52 26.49 12.10
N TYR A 121 14.62 27.49 12.08
CA TYR A 121 13.48 27.48 11.15
C TYR A 121 13.95 27.46 9.68
N ILE A 122 15.05 28.15 9.37
CA ILE A 122 15.67 28.17 8.03
C ILE A 122 16.37 26.85 7.72
N ALA A 123 16.88 26.14 8.72
CA ALA A 123 17.56 24.86 8.56
C ALA A 123 16.62 23.66 8.44
N GLY A 124 15.31 23.81 8.71
CA GLY A 124 14.30 22.74 8.54
C GLY A 124 13.97 21.94 9.80
N ILE A 125 14.49 22.34 10.98
CA ILE A 125 14.13 21.73 12.26
C ILE A 125 13.02 22.58 12.91
N TYR A 126 11.80 22.06 12.92
CA TYR A 126 10.61 22.76 13.44
C TYR A 126 10.26 22.23 14.84
N PRO A 127 10.87 22.73 15.94
CA PRO A 127 10.71 22.15 17.27
C PRO A 127 9.25 22.14 17.76
N ASP A 128 8.46 23.13 17.34
CA ASP A 128 7.04 23.26 17.74
C ASP A 128 6.15 22.17 17.13
N ILE A 129 6.53 21.65 15.97
CA ILE A 129 5.75 20.66 15.20
C ILE A 129 6.36 19.26 15.38
N ALA A 130 7.69 19.16 15.48
CA ALA A 130 8.41 17.90 15.49
C ALA A 130 7.97 16.99 16.64
N ALA A 131 7.69 17.53 17.84
CA ALA A 131 7.24 16.74 18.98
C ALA A 131 5.89 16.05 18.72
N SER A 132 4.91 16.81 18.24
CA SER A 132 3.58 16.27 17.93
C SER A 132 3.62 15.29 16.76
N LYS A 133 4.44 15.57 15.73
CA LYS A 133 4.62 14.65 14.59
C LYS A 133 5.30 13.36 15.01
N HIS A 134 6.37 13.45 15.81
CA HIS A 134 7.06 12.29 16.34
C HIS A 134 6.12 11.43 17.18
N GLU A 135 5.36 12.02 18.10
CA GLU A 135 4.36 11.30 18.90
C GLU A 135 3.34 10.56 18.03
N HIS A 136 2.80 11.22 17.01
CA HIS A 136 1.85 10.62 16.08
C HIS A 136 2.47 9.43 15.32
N TRP A 137 3.62 9.63 14.68
CA TRP A 137 4.22 8.59 13.85
C TRP A 137 4.82 7.45 14.68
N SER A 138 5.38 7.73 15.86
CA SER A 138 5.86 6.70 16.78
C SER A 138 4.73 5.88 17.40
N SER A 139 3.52 6.43 17.55
CA SER A 139 2.36 5.63 17.94
C SER A 139 2.00 4.57 16.88
N LEU A 140 2.33 4.85 15.61
CA LEU A 140 2.10 3.99 14.45
C LEU A 140 3.33 3.16 14.05
N ALA A 141 4.49 3.43 14.63
CA ALA A 141 5.76 2.76 14.35
C ALA A 141 6.70 2.95 15.56
N PRO A 142 6.50 2.17 16.64
CA PRO A 142 7.19 2.41 17.91
C PRO A 142 8.67 2.02 17.89
N LEU A 143 9.07 1.11 16.99
CA LEU A 143 10.43 0.57 16.89
C LEU A 143 10.97 0.70 15.45
N PRO A 144 11.14 1.94 14.95
CA PRO A 144 11.41 2.17 13.53
C PRO A 144 12.74 1.56 13.09
N PHE A 145 13.77 1.63 13.94
CA PHE A 145 15.10 1.11 13.62
C PHE A 145 15.09 -0.42 13.52
N GLU A 146 14.50 -1.09 14.50
CA GLU A 146 14.42 -2.55 14.57
C GLU A 146 13.58 -3.12 13.42
N VAL A 147 12.45 -2.48 13.07
CA VAL A 147 11.62 -2.89 11.93
C VAL A 147 12.41 -2.89 10.64
N VAL A 148 13.02 -1.74 10.30
CA VAL A 148 13.67 -1.54 9.00
C VAL A 148 14.94 -2.39 8.89
N THR A 149 15.74 -2.48 9.96
CA THR A 149 16.95 -3.31 9.97
C THR A 149 16.63 -4.81 9.91
N SER A 150 15.59 -5.27 10.62
CA SER A 150 15.15 -6.66 10.54
C SER A 150 14.67 -7.01 9.14
N ALA A 151 13.88 -6.13 8.52
CA ALA A 151 13.40 -6.34 7.16
C ALA A 151 14.54 -6.31 6.11
N GLY A 152 15.54 -5.44 6.28
CA GLY A 152 16.76 -5.47 5.47
C GLY A 152 17.54 -6.78 5.62
N GLN A 153 17.64 -7.31 6.84
CA GLN A 153 18.30 -8.58 7.12
C GLN A 153 17.54 -9.77 6.51
N ILE A 154 16.22 -9.79 6.61
CA ILE A 154 15.36 -10.79 5.95
C ILE A 154 15.56 -10.73 4.44
N ALA A 155 15.53 -9.53 3.83
CA ALA A 155 15.75 -9.38 2.39
C ALA A 155 17.13 -9.89 1.93
N LYS A 156 18.17 -9.71 2.76
CA LYS A 156 19.50 -10.30 2.55
C LYS A 156 19.49 -11.84 2.62
N GLU A 157 18.76 -12.40 3.56
CA GLU A 157 18.62 -13.85 3.74
C GLU A 157 17.77 -14.49 2.62
N GLU A 158 16.75 -13.80 2.12
CA GLU A 158 15.95 -14.20 0.95
C GLU A 158 16.80 -14.25 -0.32
N ALA A 159 17.71 -13.28 -0.50
CA ALA A 159 18.62 -13.26 -1.63
C ALA A 159 19.66 -14.39 -1.57
N SER A 160 20.05 -14.80 -0.35
CA SER A 160 21.09 -15.82 -0.12
C SER A 160 20.53 -17.25 -0.04
N SER A 161 19.25 -17.43 0.32
CA SER A 161 18.64 -18.74 0.54
C SER A 161 17.35 -18.93 -0.27
N LYS A 162 17.23 -20.06 -0.98
CA LYS A 162 15.97 -20.50 -1.59
C LYS A 162 15.17 -21.33 -0.59
N GLY A 163 14.61 -20.69 0.44
CA GLY A 163 13.92 -21.39 1.54
C GLY A 163 12.51 -20.86 1.84
N ASN A 164 11.55 -21.77 2.01
CA ASN A 164 10.20 -21.43 2.50
C ASN A 164 10.19 -20.89 3.93
N GLU A 165 11.26 -21.08 4.72
CA GLU A 165 11.35 -20.59 6.10
C GLU A 165 11.48 -19.07 6.17
N VAL A 166 12.32 -18.46 5.32
CA VAL A 166 12.50 -17.00 5.29
C VAL A 166 11.21 -16.28 4.89
N SER A 167 10.45 -16.86 3.95
CA SER A 167 9.13 -16.32 3.58
C SER A 167 8.13 -16.32 4.73
N LYS A 168 8.24 -17.27 5.67
CA LYS A 168 7.39 -17.31 6.88
C LYS A 168 7.84 -16.25 7.88
N GLU A 169 9.14 -16.02 8.02
CA GLU A 169 9.69 -14.97 8.89
C GLU A 169 9.28 -13.58 8.41
N ARG A 170 9.33 -13.32 7.09
CA ARG A 170 8.78 -12.09 6.50
C ARG A 170 7.31 -11.92 6.84
N ASN A 171 6.47 -12.92 6.52
CA ASN A 171 5.03 -12.84 6.78
C ASN A 171 4.69 -12.68 8.27
N LYS A 172 5.50 -13.27 9.16
CA LYS A 172 5.37 -13.09 10.61
C LYS A 172 5.72 -11.65 11.02
N LEU A 173 6.85 -11.12 10.56
CA LEU A 173 7.25 -9.74 10.83
C LEU A 173 6.15 -8.75 10.42
N VAL A 174 5.57 -8.96 9.24
CA VAL A 174 4.48 -8.16 8.69
C VAL A 174 3.20 -8.29 9.48
N SER A 175 2.85 -9.50 9.92
CA SER A 175 1.68 -9.75 10.75
C SER A 175 1.83 -9.08 12.11
N ASP A 176 2.97 -9.26 12.77
CA ASP A 176 3.30 -8.69 14.08
C ASP A 176 3.21 -7.15 14.03
N PHE A 177 3.70 -6.53 12.95
CA PHE A 177 3.61 -5.06 12.79
C PHE A 177 2.24 -4.58 12.30
N ASN A 178 1.51 -5.34 11.48
CA ASN A 178 0.15 -4.97 11.08
C ASN A 178 -0.84 -5.03 12.26
N GLU A 179 -0.64 -5.93 13.22
CA GLU A 179 -1.43 -6.00 14.45
C GLU A 179 -1.21 -4.77 15.34
N ILE A 180 0.03 -4.26 15.42
CA ILE A 180 0.40 -3.11 16.23
C ILE A 180 -0.04 -1.77 15.58
N THR A 181 -0.05 -1.68 14.25
CA THR A 181 -0.09 -0.39 13.54
C THR A 181 -1.43 -0.06 12.86
N GLY A 182 -2.44 -0.92 13.02
CA GLY A 182 -3.80 -0.68 12.55
C GLY A 182 -4.02 -1.05 11.08
N LYS A 183 -5.21 -1.61 10.81
CA LYS A 183 -5.68 -2.21 9.56
C LYS A 183 -5.29 -1.39 8.32
N GLY A 184 -4.35 -1.91 7.52
CA GLY A 184 -3.86 -1.30 6.28
C GLY A 184 -4.95 -1.10 5.23
N ASN A 185 -5.62 0.05 5.30
CA ASN A 185 -6.55 0.55 4.29
C ASN A 185 -5.86 1.61 3.42
N ILE A 186 -6.45 1.96 2.28
CA ILE A 186 -5.93 3.00 1.39
C ILE A 186 -5.72 4.36 2.10
N GLU A 187 -6.50 4.67 3.14
CA GLU A 187 -6.34 5.89 3.94
C GLU A 187 -5.00 5.90 4.70
N SER A 188 -4.54 4.74 5.16
CA SER A 188 -3.23 4.59 5.80
C SER A 188 -2.10 4.91 4.84
N MET A 189 -2.18 4.43 3.60
CA MET A 189 -1.23 4.78 2.55
C MET A 189 -1.26 6.28 2.24
N LEU A 190 -2.45 6.87 2.05
CA LEU A 190 -2.60 8.30 1.78
C LEU A 190 -2.08 9.18 2.93
N SER A 191 -2.31 8.77 4.18
CA SER A 191 -1.83 9.47 5.37
C SER A 191 -0.30 9.52 5.40
N VAL A 192 0.34 8.38 5.13
CA VAL A 192 1.80 8.24 5.07
C VAL A 192 2.40 9.04 3.91
N GLU A 193 1.82 8.97 2.72
CA GLU A 193 2.23 9.77 1.55
C GLU A 193 2.11 11.28 1.80
N LYS A 194 1.09 11.70 2.54
CA LYS A 194 0.94 13.09 2.98
C LYS A 194 2.03 13.46 4.00
N GLY A 195 2.32 12.57 4.95
CA GLY A 195 3.37 12.73 5.95
C GLY A 195 4.75 12.90 5.32
N LEU A 196 5.11 12.04 4.35
CA LEU A 196 6.39 12.14 3.62
C LEU A 196 6.50 13.43 2.82
N ARG A 197 5.42 13.83 2.14
CA ARG A 197 5.38 15.13 1.43
C ARG A 197 5.58 16.31 2.37
N GLU A 198 4.99 16.26 3.56
CA GLU A 198 5.19 17.28 4.59
C GLU A 198 6.64 17.30 5.10
N LEU A 199 7.21 16.14 5.43
CA LEU A 199 8.60 15.97 5.86
C LEU A 199 9.58 16.55 4.82
N ALA A 200 9.37 16.22 3.54
CA ALA A 200 10.16 16.72 2.41
C ALA A 200 9.95 18.22 2.16
N SER A 201 8.71 18.73 2.22
CA SER A 201 8.41 20.15 2.04
C SER A 201 9.09 21.01 3.11
N LEU A 202 9.22 20.48 4.32
CA LEU A 202 9.88 21.12 5.45
C LEU A 202 11.39 20.85 5.47
N LYS A 203 11.91 19.99 4.57
CA LYS A 203 13.32 19.59 4.48
C LYS A 203 13.89 19.05 5.79
N VAL A 204 13.07 18.33 6.54
CA VAL A 204 13.46 17.81 7.86
C VAL A 204 14.60 16.79 7.73
N GLU A 205 14.59 15.97 6.68
CA GLU A 205 15.67 15.00 6.42
C GLU A 205 17.02 15.70 6.21
N ASP A 206 17.08 16.68 5.29
CA ASP A 206 18.28 17.48 5.04
C ASP A 206 18.78 18.14 6.34
N ALA A 207 17.85 18.69 7.13
CA ALA A 207 18.14 19.33 8.40
C ALA A 207 18.75 18.36 9.42
N VAL A 208 18.19 17.15 9.52
CA VAL A 208 18.65 16.09 10.43
C VAL A 208 20.02 15.59 10.01
N VAL A 209 20.27 15.37 8.71
CA VAL A 209 21.58 14.95 8.20
C VAL A 209 22.65 15.99 8.52
N LEU A 210 22.34 17.28 8.30
CA LEU A 210 23.25 18.37 8.68
C LEU A 210 23.49 18.43 10.19
N ALA A 211 22.44 18.24 11.00
CA ALA A 211 22.55 18.26 12.45
C ALA A 211 23.38 17.08 12.99
N LEU A 212 23.22 15.88 12.44
CA LEU A 212 24.03 14.70 12.75
C LEU A 212 25.53 14.99 12.52
N ALA A 213 25.87 15.48 11.33
CA ALA A 213 27.25 15.82 10.97
C ALA A 213 27.83 16.98 11.82
N GLN A 214 26.99 17.93 12.24
CA GLN A 214 27.41 19.03 13.12
C GLN A 214 27.59 18.58 14.57
N HIS A 215 26.71 17.71 15.08
CA HIS A 215 26.80 17.18 16.44
C HIS A 215 28.08 16.37 16.64
N GLN A 216 28.53 15.62 15.62
CA GLN A 216 29.85 14.98 15.63
C GLN A 216 30.97 16.04 15.79
N ARG A 217 30.97 17.10 14.96
CA ARG A 217 32.00 18.17 15.00
C ARG A 217 32.01 18.94 16.32
N LEU A 218 30.84 19.22 16.88
CA LEU A 218 30.71 19.93 18.16
C LEU A 218 31.12 19.05 19.35
N SER A 219 30.78 17.75 19.31
CA SER A 219 31.23 16.78 20.32
C SER A 219 32.75 16.67 20.34
N LEU A 220 33.38 16.65 19.16
CA LEU A 220 34.83 16.68 19.02
C LEU A 220 35.43 17.97 19.59
N LEU A 221 34.92 19.14 19.21
CA LEU A 221 35.40 20.43 19.73
C LEU A 221 35.28 20.55 21.26
N ARG A 222 34.23 19.95 21.85
CA ARG A 222 34.02 19.89 23.30
C ARG A 222 35.05 19.00 24.01
N GLU A 223 35.39 17.85 23.42
CA GLU A 223 36.47 16.99 23.92
C GLU A 223 37.84 17.66 23.77
N TYR A 224 38.11 18.35 22.66
CA TYR A 224 39.36 19.11 22.46
C TYR A 224 39.53 20.28 23.43
N ALA A 225 38.43 20.95 23.82
CA ALA A 225 38.48 22.01 24.83
C ALA A 225 38.82 21.47 26.24
N SER A 226 38.60 20.16 26.47
CA SER A 226 38.83 19.49 27.75
C SER A 226 40.23 18.89 27.90
N ASP A 227 40.95 18.56 26.82
CA ASP A 227 42.27 17.90 26.90
C ASP A 227 43.30 18.48 25.92
N TYR A 228 44.27 19.23 26.46
CA TYR A 228 45.41 19.76 25.70
C TYR A 228 46.46 18.67 25.42
N LYS A 229 46.37 17.94 24.29
CA LYS A 229 47.52 17.34 23.57
C LYS A 229 47.25 17.16 22.07
N LEU A 230 47.88 18.00 21.24
CA LEU A 230 47.82 18.02 19.76
C LEU A 230 48.59 16.86 19.09
N GLY A 231 48.43 15.62 19.57
CA GLY A 231 49.16 14.48 19.02
C GLY A 231 48.70 13.11 19.47
N ASP A 232 47.51 13.00 20.07
CA ASP A 232 46.97 11.72 20.54
C ASP A 232 46.25 10.97 19.41
N PRO A 233 46.29 9.61 19.35
CA PRO A 233 45.63 8.79 18.34
C PRO A 233 44.12 9.05 18.22
N LYS A 234 43.50 9.65 19.25
CA LYS A 234 42.10 10.11 19.28
C LYS A 234 41.73 11.10 18.18
N PHE A 235 42.69 11.81 17.56
CA PHE A 235 42.40 12.62 16.36
C PHE A 235 41.97 11.76 15.17
N MET A 236 42.30 10.47 15.16
CA MET A 236 41.86 9.53 14.12
C MET A 236 40.45 8.98 14.40
N GLU A 237 40.06 8.88 15.67
CA GLU A 237 38.69 8.53 16.13
C GLU A 237 37.67 9.62 15.74
N ALA A 238 38.13 10.86 15.50
CA ALA A 238 37.34 11.97 14.95
C ALA A 238 36.86 11.76 13.49
N LEU A 239 37.39 10.75 12.80
CA LEU A 239 36.94 10.32 11.48
C LEU A 239 36.02 9.08 11.55
N GLU A 240 35.73 8.57 12.74
CA GLU A 240 34.78 7.47 12.90
C GLU A 240 33.35 8.03 13.06
N LEU A 241 32.38 7.38 12.42
CA LEU A 241 30.98 7.76 12.51
C LEU A 241 30.53 7.70 13.98
N SER A 242 29.81 8.72 14.44
CA SER A 242 29.15 8.64 15.74
C SER A 242 28.14 7.49 15.75
N LYS A 243 27.78 6.98 16.93
CA LYS A 243 26.78 5.91 17.05
C LYS A 243 25.47 6.25 16.32
N GLU A 244 25.02 7.50 16.42
CA GLU A 244 23.78 7.96 15.80
C GLU A 244 23.88 8.04 14.28
N GLU A 245 25.03 8.45 13.74
CA GLU A 245 25.30 8.43 12.30
C GLU A 245 25.43 6.99 11.78
N ALA A 246 26.13 6.11 12.50
CA ALA A 246 26.23 4.71 12.13
C ALA A 246 24.85 4.02 12.10
N GLU A 247 23.99 4.31 13.09
CA GLU A 247 22.59 3.85 13.07
C GLU A 247 21.81 4.43 11.87
N ASP A 248 22.05 5.69 11.50
CA ASP A 248 21.40 6.30 10.33
C ASP A 248 21.83 5.64 9.01
N VAL A 249 23.12 5.35 8.87
CA VAL A 249 23.66 4.62 7.72
C VAL A 249 23.07 3.22 7.65
N LEU A 250 23.05 2.46 8.75
CA LEU A 250 22.47 1.11 8.77
C LEU A 250 20.97 1.10 8.44
N PHE A 251 20.25 2.09 8.96
CA PHE A 251 18.82 2.26 8.67
C PHE A 251 18.59 2.50 7.16
N LYS A 252 19.37 3.40 6.55
CA LYS A 252 19.28 3.71 5.11
C LYS A 252 19.79 2.58 4.23
N GLN A 253 20.85 1.87 4.61
CA GLN A 253 21.30 0.66 3.93
C GLN A 253 20.20 -0.40 3.91
N SER A 254 19.56 -0.63 5.06
CA SER A 254 18.48 -1.61 5.18
C SER A 254 17.27 -1.23 4.32
N TRP A 255 16.94 0.06 4.25
CA TRP A 255 15.96 0.60 3.31
C TRP A 255 16.31 0.28 1.85
N LEU A 256 17.55 0.56 1.45
CA LEU A 256 18.04 0.31 0.09
C LEU A 256 18.03 -1.19 -0.26
N VAL A 257 18.48 -2.06 0.65
CA VAL A 257 18.42 -3.52 0.48
C VAL A 257 16.99 -3.96 0.23
N TYR A 258 16.03 -3.49 1.04
CA TYR A 258 14.62 -3.86 0.90
C TYR A 258 14.06 -3.43 -0.45
N PHE A 259 14.16 -2.15 -0.82
CA PHE A 259 13.54 -1.64 -2.05
C PHE A 259 14.21 -2.17 -3.32
N TRP A 260 15.53 -2.30 -3.35
CA TRP A 260 16.22 -2.89 -4.51
C TRP A 260 15.97 -4.40 -4.62
N GLY A 261 15.90 -5.12 -3.49
CA GLY A 261 15.50 -6.53 -3.46
C GLY A 261 14.08 -6.72 -3.99
N ARG A 262 13.14 -5.86 -3.57
CA ARG A 262 11.77 -5.84 -4.09
C ARG A 262 11.72 -5.54 -5.59
N ALA A 263 12.48 -4.55 -6.05
CA ALA A 263 12.54 -4.19 -7.47
C ALA A 263 13.03 -5.38 -8.31
N LYS A 264 14.07 -6.09 -7.82
CA LYS A 264 14.56 -7.33 -8.43
C LYS A 264 13.48 -8.42 -8.49
N GLN A 265 12.74 -8.64 -7.41
CA GLN A 265 11.67 -9.67 -7.35
C GLN A 265 10.54 -9.39 -8.36
N HIS A 266 10.21 -8.11 -8.58
CA HIS A 266 9.13 -7.68 -9.47
C HIS A 266 9.58 -7.37 -10.91
N GLY A 267 10.87 -7.60 -11.23
CA GLY A 267 11.43 -7.30 -12.56
C GLY A 267 11.39 -5.81 -12.91
N VAL A 268 11.40 -4.92 -11.92
CA VAL A 268 11.46 -3.47 -12.11
C VAL A 268 12.91 -3.06 -12.24
N GLU A 269 13.29 -2.47 -13.39
CA GLU A 269 14.67 -2.07 -13.68
C GLU A 269 15.67 -3.23 -13.42
N GLU A 270 15.35 -4.43 -13.92
CA GLU A 270 15.96 -5.72 -13.52
C GLU A 270 17.50 -5.71 -13.45
N GLU A 271 18.18 -5.20 -14.48
CA GLU A 271 19.65 -5.14 -14.52
C GLU A 271 20.22 -4.24 -13.41
N ILE A 272 19.61 -3.06 -13.21
CA ILE A 272 20.04 -2.10 -12.18
C ILE A 272 19.69 -2.65 -10.79
N ALA A 273 18.48 -3.18 -10.63
CA ALA A 273 18.01 -3.71 -9.37
C ALA A 273 18.84 -4.90 -8.90
N GLU A 274 19.28 -5.77 -9.80
CA GLU A 274 20.19 -6.87 -9.47
C GLU A 274 21.55 -6.36 -8.98
N GLU A 275 22.18 -5.43 -9.72
CA GLU A 275 23.47 -4.85 -9.33
C GLU A 275 23.38 -4.14 -7.97
N ARG A 276 22.38 -3.27 -7.81
CA ARG A 276 22.16 -2.49 -6.58
C ARG A 276 21.79 -3.37 -5.40
N SER A 277 20.91 -4.36 -5.60
CA SER A 277 20.54 -5.29 -4.53
C SER A 277 21.76 -6.04 -4.01
N GLN A 278 22.61 -6.57 -4.90
CA GLN A 278 23.82 -7.29 -4.48
C GLN A 278 24.79 -6.36 -3.76
N PHE A 279 25.03 -5.16 -4.31
CA PHE A 279 25.89 -4.16 -3.69
C PHE A 279 25.48 -3.88 -2.25
N TRP A 280 24.21 -3.57 -2.00
CA TRP A 280 23.75 -3.24 -0.64
C TRP A 280 23.74 -4.44 0.30
N ILE A 281 23.45 -5.65 -0.19
CA ILE A 281 23.51 -6.89 0.59
C ILE A 281 24.92 -7.18 1.12
N ASP A 282 25.93 -6.95 0.29
CA ASP A 282 27.33 -7.19 0.63
C ASP A 282 27.81 -6.23 1.74
N HIS A 283 27.28 -5.01 1.77
CA HIS A 283 27.61 -3.99 2.77
C HIS A 283 26.76 -4.12 4.05
N LEU A 284 25.59 -4.75 3.99
CA LEU A 284 24.71 -4.92 5.16
C LEU A 284 25.36 -5.85 6.21
N GLY A 285 25.48 -5.37 7.45
CA GLY A 285 26.05 -6.12 8.58
C GLY A 285 27.56 -5.91 8.80
N GLN A 286 28.21 -5.10 7.95
CA GLN A 286 29.54 -4.57 8.23
C GLN A 286 29.43 -3.32 9.11
N GLN A 287 30.51 -2.94 9.81
CA GLN A 287 30.51 -1.65 10.50
C GLN A 287 30.50 -0.51 9.47
N PRO A 288 29.55 0.43 9.57
CA PRO A 288 29.48 1.56 8.63
C PRO A 288 30.75 2.41 8.65
N SER A 289 31.23 2.77 7.47
CA SER A 289 32.33 3.71 7.26
C SER A 289 31.82 5.08 6.83
N LEU A 290 32.68 6.10 6.86
CA LEU A 290 32.37 7.42 6.30
C LEU A 290 31.98 7.38 4.81
N HIS A 291 32.53 6.43 4.04
CA HIS A 291 32.17 6.27 2.63
C HIS A 291 30.74 5.74 2.50
N ASP A 292 30.35 4.79 3.35
CA ASP A 292 28.99 4.27 3.38
C ASP A 292 27.96 5.39 3.66
N ALA A 293 28.31 6.36 4.51
CA ALA A 293 27.46 7.53 4.76
C ALA A 293 27.20 8.37 3.50
N ILE A 294 28.16 8.46 2.59
CA ILE A 294 27.98 9.16 1.30
C ILE A 294 27.22 8.27 0.33
N ASP A 295 27.54 6.98 0.30
CA ASP A 295 26.94 6.05 -0.64
C ASP A 295 25.45 5.83 -0.37
N VAL A 296 25.00 5.80 0.90
CA VAL A 296 23.57 5.69 1.21
C VAL A 296 22.78 6.89 0.69
N GLU A 297 23.32 8.11 0.81
CA GLU A 297 22.67 9.32 0.27
C GLU A 297 22.56 9.23 -1.26
N ARG A 298 23.62 8.78 -1.93
CA ARG A 298 23.61 8.56 -3.38
C ARG A 298 22.60 7.50 -3.80
N GLY A 299 22.55 6.39 -3.08
CA GLY A 299 21.60 5.31 -3.34
C GLY A 299 20.15 5.74 -3.18
N LEU A 300 19.84 6.55 -2.16
CA LEU A 300 18.50 7.10 -1.97
C LEU A 300 18.11 8.08 -3.08
N ILE A 301 19.04 8.94 -3.50
CA ILE A 301 18.82 9.86 -4.64
C ILE A 301 18.59 9.07 -5.92
N GLU A 302 19.37 8.01 -6.16
CA GLU A 302 19.20 7.14 -7.32
C GLU A 302 17.84 6.44 -7.34
N LEU A 303 17.46 5.82 -6.23
CA LEU A 303 16.16 5.16 -6.05
C LEU A 303 15.00 6.14 -6.35
N LYS A 304 15.08 7.36 -5.82
CA LYS A 304 14.10 8.42 -6.06
C LYS A 304 14.09 8.90 -7.51
N LYS A 305 15.28 9.07 -8.11
CA LYS A 305 15.42 9.56 -9.50
C LYS A 305 14.87 8.56 -10.51
N LEU A 306 15.04 7.26 -10.25
CA LEU A 306 14.49 6.19 -11.08
C LEU A 306 13.01 5.93 -10.79
N GLY A 307 12.44 6.53 -9.74
CA GLY A 307 11.03 6.37 -9.39
C GLY A 307 10.68 4.94 -8.98
N ILE A 308 11.62 4.21 -8.37
CA ILE A 308 11.48 2.79 -8.05
C ILE A 308 10.24 2.50 -7.22
N GLU A 309 9.93 3.33 -6.21
CA GLU A 309 8.70 3.18 -5.40
C GLU A 309 7.43 3.22 -6.24
N HIS A 310 7.34 4.15 -7.19
CA HIS A 310 6.19 4.27 -8.09
C HIS A 310 6.08 3.06 -9.02
N LEU A 311 7.20 2.62 -9.59
CA LEU A 311 7.25 1.45 -10.47
C LEU A 311 6.89 0.16 -9.73
N LEU A 312 7.32 0.03 -8.46
CA LEU A 312 6.93 -1.08 -7.58
C LEU A 312 5.43 -1.08 -7.27
N TRP A 313 4.85 0.10 -7.02
CA TRP A 313 3.41 0.25 -6.83
C TRP A 313 2.63 -0.21 -8.07
N GLU A 314 3.03 0.24 -9.27
CA GLU A 314 2.43 -0.20 -10.53
C GLU A 314 2.60 -1.71 -10.73
N ALA A 315 3.79 -2.25 -10.44
CA ALA A 315 4.08 -3.67 -10.58
C ALA A 315 3.20 -4.54 -9.67
N SER A 316 3.06 -4.17 -8.39
CA SER A 316 2.26 -4.91 -7.40
C SER A 316 0.76 -4.92 -7.75
N ARG A 317 0.27 -3.88 -8.44
CA ARG A 317 -1.14 -3.78 -8.86
C ARG A 317 -1.48 -4.47 -10.17
N ARG A 318 -0.49 -4.79 -11.02
CA ARG A 318 -0.74 -5.53 -12.29
C ARG A 318 -1.44 -6.88 -12.05
N ASP A 319 -1.07 -7.59 -10.99
CA ASP A 319 -1.65 -8.90 -10.65
C ASP A 319 -3.09 -8.81 -10.10
N VAL A 320 -3.46 -7.64 -9.56
CA VAL A 320 -4.81 -7.38 -9.03
C VAL A 320 -5.79 -7.01 -10.15
N ASP A 321 -5.32 -6.35 -11.20
CA ASP A 321 -6.16 -5.93 -12.33
C ASP A 321 -6.47 -7.08 -13.32
N THR A 322 -5.71 -8.17 -13.28
CA THR A 322 -5.90 -9.34 -14.16
C THR A 322 -6.84 -10.43 -13.60
N ASN A 323 -7.24 -10.35 -12.33
CA ASN A 323 -8.14 -11.30 -11.66
C ASN A 323 -9.54 -10.73 -11.46
#